data_AF-A0A933EML1-F1
#
_entry.id   AF-A0A933EML1-F1
#
_cell.length_a   1.000
_cell.length_b   1.000
_cell.length_c   1.000
_cell.angle_alpha   90.00
_cell.angle_beta   90.00
_cell.angle_gamma   90.00
#
_symmetry.space_group_name_H-M   'P 1'
#
loop_
_entity.id
_entity.type
_entity.pdbx_description
1 polymer ?
#
loop_
_entity_poly.entity_id
_entity_poly.type
_entity_poly.pdbx_seq_one_letter_code
_entity_poly.pdbx_strand_id
1 'polypeptide(L)'
;MIKAMLPTLAIGPLTIHTYTLLIDAGMVAALIWLWRRAPAHGREPGRWLDAGLCAAAGAFIGGRLAFALGNWVYFQSHMAEILRLWDGGYAWPGALLGGATGLLTYAIPKREPALLMLDELALPALALAALGWGGCAAAGCAAGAAVPPG
;
A
#
# COMPACT_ATOMS: atom_id res chain seq x y z
N MET A 1 -5.21 6.90 29.18
CA MET A 1 -5.32 5.43 29.32
C MET A 1 -6.12 4.89 28.14
N ILE A 2 -5.50 4.78 26.95
CA ILE A 2 -6.16 4.23 25.75
C ILE A 2 -5.90 2.73 25.76
N LYS A 3 -6.97 1.97 25.96
CA LYS A 3 -7.00 0.50 26.00
C LYS A 3 -6.40 -0.03 24.68
N ALA A 4 -5.35 -0.84 24.79
CA ALA A 4 -4.78 -1.61 23.69
C ALA A 4 -5.91 -2.34 22.94
N MET A 5 -6.25 -1.89 21.74
CA MET A 5 -7.33 -2.45 20.93
C MET A 5 -6.75 -3.35 19.85
N LEU A 6 -6.65 -4.63 20.21
CA LEU A 6 -6.69 -5.82 19.36
C LEU A 6 -5.73 -5.81 18.14
N PRO A 7 -4.51 -6.34 18.26
CA PRO A 7 -3.63 -6.55 17.11
C PRO A 7 -4.18 -7.58 16.11
N THR A 8 -5.07 -8.46 16.57
CA THR A 8 -5.72 -9.51 15.79
C THR A 8 -7.21 -9.61 16.12
N LEU A 9 -8.04 -9.65 15.08
CA LEU A 9 -9.46 -9.96 15.16
C LEU A 9 -9.63 -11.42 14.75
N ALA A 10 -10.00 -12.28 15.71
CA ALA A 10 -10.32 -13.68 15.42
C ALA A 10 -11.81 -13.81 15.10
N ILE A 11 -12.14 -14.15 13.86
CA ILE A 11 -13.50 -14.52 13.45
C ILE A 11 -13.49 -16.04 13.22
N GLY A 12 -13.79 -16.81 14.27
CA GLY A 12 -13.70 -18.28 14.22
C GLY A 12 -12.25 -18.76 14.01
N PRO A 13 -11.95 -19.61 13.01
CA PRO A 13 -10.58 -20.07 12.72
C PRO A 13 -9.73 -19.03 11.98
N LEU A 14 -10.30 -17.90 11.55
CA LEU A 14 -9.61 -16.89 10.77
C LEU A 14 -9.10 -15.77 11.68
N THR A 15 -7.78 -15.62 11.79
CA THR A 15 -7.13 -14.51 12.49
C THR A 15 -6.78 -13.42 11.49
N ILE A 16 -7.49 -12.28 11.55
CA ILE A 16 -7.22 -11.12 10.69
C ILE A 16 -6.43 -10.10 11.48
N HIS A 17 -5.35 -9.57 10.90
CA HIS A 17 -4.57 -8.51 11.54
C HIS A 17 -5.27 -7.16 11.36
N THR A 18 -5.40 -6.39 12.44
CA THR A 18 -6.03 -5.06 12.41
C THR A 18 -5.25 -4.09 11.50
N TYR A 19 -3.93 -4.28 11.40
CA TYR A 19 -3.07 -3.53 10.49
C TYR A 19 -3.46 -3.75 9.02
N THR A 20 -3.62 -5.00 8.57
CA THR A 20 -4.00 -5.31 7.19
C THR A 20 -5.41 -4.82 6.89
N LEU A 21 -6.34 -4.99 7.83
CA LEU A 21 -7.70 -4.44 7.74
C LEU A 21 -7.75 -2.93 7.47
N LEU A 22 -6.94 -2.15 8.20
CA LEU A 22 -6.89 -0.69 8.04
C LEU A 22 -6.26 -0.27 6.71
N ILE A 23 -5.23 -0.99 6.25
CA ILE A 23 -4.62 -0.74 4.94
C ILE A 23 -5.58 -1.08 3.81
N ASP A 24 -6.25 -2.23 3.88
CA ASP A 24 -7.23 -2.65 2.88
C ASP A 24 -8.40 -1.66 2.81
N ALA A 25 -8.91 -1.23 3.96
CA ALA A 25 -9.94 -0.19 4.03
C ALA A 25 -9.46 1.14 3.41
N GLY A 26 -8.20 1.53 3.68
CA GLY A 26 -7.59 2.71 3.07
C GLY A 26 -7.46 2.60 1.56
N MET A 27 -7.08 1.42 1.05
CA MET A 27 -6.96 1.15 -0.39
C MET A 27 -8.33 1.26 -1.07
N VAL A 28 -9.37 0.67 -0.48
CA VAL A 28 -10.74 0.76 -1.00
C VAL A 28 -11.23 2.21 -0.98
N ALA A 29 -10.99 2.94 0.11
CA ALA A 29 -11.34 4.36 0.21
C ALA A 29 -10.62 5.21 -0.87
N ALA A 30 -9.35 4.90 -1.14
CA ALA A 30 -8.57 5.56 -2.19
C ALA A 30 -9.18 5.35 -3.58
N LEU A 31 -9.58 4.12 -3.92
CA LEU A 31 -10.23 3.81 -5.19
C LEU A 31 -11.60 4.48 -5.31
N ILE A 32 -12.39 4.50 -4.24
CA ILE A 32 -13.68 5.22 -4.20
C ILE A 32 -13.47 6.72 -4.42
N TRP A 33 -12.43 7.31 -3.82
CA TRP A 33 -12.09 8.71 -4.02
C TRP A 33 -11.82 9.03 -5.48
N LEU A 34 -10.95 8.24 -6.14
CA LEU A 34 -10.62 8.40 -7.55
C LEU A 34 -11.87 8.27 -8.43
N TRP A 35 -12.74 7.30 -8.13
CA TRP A 35 -13.99 7.11 -8.86
C TRP A 35 -14.94 8.32 -8.74
N ARG A 36 -15.09 8.88 -7.53
CA ARG A 36 -15.95 10.05 -7.29
C ARG A 36 -15.39 11.34 -7.89
N ARG A 37 -14.07 11.42 -8.07
CA ARG A 37 -13.38 12.61 -8.57
C ARG A 37 -13.19 12.61 -10.09
N ALA A 38 -13.46 11.48 -10.73
CA ALA A 38 -13.44 11.34 -12.19
C ALA A 38 -14.35 12.33 -12.94
N PRO A 39 -15.62 12.57 -12.52
CA PRO A 39 -16.52 13.50 -13.22
C PRO A 39 -16.03 14.95 -13.19
N ALA A 40 -15.33 15.36 -12.11
CA ALA A 40 -14.80 16.71 -11.96
C ALA A 40 -13.72 17.06 -13.00
N HIS A 41 -13.12 16.05 -13.63
CA HIS A 41 -12.06 16.19 -14.61
C HIS A 41 -12.51 15.90 -16.05
N GLY A 42 -13.82 15.74 -16.27
CA GLY A 42 -14.39 15.42 -17.59
C GLY A 42 -13.89 14.09 -18.16
N ARG A 43 -13.47 13.16 -17.28
CA ARG A 43 -12.92 11.86 -17.64
C ARG A 43 -13.81 10.73 -17.16
N GLU A 44 -13.79 9.64 -17.89
CA GLU A 44 -14.56 8.45 -17.56
C GLU A 44 -14.05 7.83 -16.24
N PRO A 45 -14.94 7.51 -15.28
CA PRO A 45 -14.56 6.91 -13.99
C PRO A 45 -13.77 5.61 -14.12
N GLY A 46 -14.02 4.81 -15.16
CA GLY A 46 -13.27 3.60 -15.45
C GLY A 46 -11.78 3.86 -15.64
N ARG A 47 -11.41 4.97 -16.29
CA ARG A 47 -9.99 5.29 -16.57
C ARG A 47 -9.21 5.64 -15.30
N TRP A 48 -9.88 6.26 -14.32
CA TRP A 48 -9.31 6.57 -13.01
C TRP A 48 -9.16 5.33 -12.14
N LEU A 49 -10.14 4.43 -12.20
CA LEU A 49 -10.06 3.11 -11.55
C LEU A 49 -8.91 2.28 -12.13
N ASP A 50 -8.81 2.16 -13.46
CA ASP A 50 -7.72 1.46 -14.12
C ASP A 50 -6.36 2.02 -13.70
N ALA A 51 -6.22 3.35 -13.68
CA ALA A 51 -5.00 4.03 -13.26
C ALA A 51 -4.66 3.72 -11.79
N GLY A 52 -5.65 3.78 -10.90
CA GLY A 52 -5.50 3.42 -9.49
C GLY A 52 -5.12 1.96 -9.27
N LEU A 53 -5.69 1.04 -10.04
CA LEU A 53 -5.35 -0.39 -10.01
C LEU A 53 -3.93 -0.65 -10.51
N CYS A 54 -3.51 0.01 -11.60
CA CYS A 54 -2.12 -0.05 -12.07
C CYS A 54 -1.14 0.51 -11.03
N ALA A 55 -1.50 1.60 -10.35
CA ALA A 55 -0.70 2.14 -9.26
C ALA A 55 -0.63 1.17 -8.06
N ALA A 56 -1.75 0.56 -7.66
CA ALA A 56 -1.77 -0.43 -6.58
C ALA A 56 -0.89 -1.64 -6.93
N ALA A 57 -1.02 -2.20 -8.14
CA ALA A 57 -0.19 -3.31 -8.60
C ALA A 57 1.30 -2.95 -8.62
N GLY A 58 1.64 -1.78 -9.13
CA GLY A 58 3.00 -1.26 -9.11
C GLY A 58 3.54 -1.09 -7.68
N ALA A 59 2.71 -0.65 -6.74
CA ALA A 59 3.10 -0.50 -5.34
C ALA A 59 3.40 -1.85 -4.67
N PHE A 60 2.59 -2.88 -4.92
CA PHE A 60 2.88 -4.24 -4.44
C PHE A 60 4.20 -4.75 -5.01
N ILE A 61 4.40 -4.66 -6.33
CA ILE A 61 5.63 -5.17 -6.97
C ILE A 61 6.85 -4.38 -6.49
N GLY A 62 6.79 -3.06 -6.53
CA GLY A 62 7.90 -2.19 -6.12
C GLY A 62 8.26 -2.32 -4.64
N GLY A 63 7.27 -2.48 -3.77
CA GLY A 63 7.48 -2.70 -2.35
C GLY A 63 8.19 -4.03 -2.07
N ARG A 64 7.84 -5.08 -2.81
CA ARG A 64 8.50 -6.39 -2.69
C ARG A 64 9.92 -6.37 -3.22
N LEU A 65 10.14 -5.77 -4.38
CA LEU A 65 11.47 -5.66 -4.98
C LEU A 65 12.41 -4.84 -4.10
N ALA A 66 11.96 -3.71 -3.56
CA ALA A 66 12.78 -2.89 -2.66
C ALA A 66 13.10 -3.62 -1.36
N PHE A 67 12.18 -4.42 -0.82
CA PHE A 67 12.44 -5.27 0.34
C PHE A 67 13.51 -6.33 0.04
N ALA A 68 13.44 -6.96 -1.13
CA ALA A 68 14.42 -7.95 -1.57
C ALA A 68 15.81 -7.32 -1.79
N LEU A 69 15.87 -6.13 -2.38
CA LEU A 69 17.11 -5.37 -2.55
C LEU A 69 17.71 -4.94 -1.21
N GLY A 70 16.89 -4.55 -0.24
CA GLY A 70 17.37 -4.24 1.12
C GLY A 70 17.93 -5.46 1.86
N ASN A 71 17.45 -6.66 1.53
CA ASN A 71 17.87 -7.94 2.13
C ASN A 71 18.62 -8.81 1.12
N TRP A 72 19.40 -8.20 0.23
CA TRP A 72 20.03 -8.88 -0.92
C TRP A 72 20.88 -10.09 -0.52
N VAL A 73 21.59 -10.01 0.61
CA VAL A 73 22.43 -11.11 1.12
C VAL A 73 21.66 -12.40 1.37
N TYR A 74 20.38 -12.29 1.75
CA TYR A 74 19.48 -13.43 1.96
C TYR A 74 18.84 -13.88 0.64
N PHE A 75 18.37 -12.93 -0.17
CA PHE A 75 17.63 -13.24 -1.39
C PHE A 75 18.50 -13.73 -2.56
N GLN A 76 19.81 -13.45 -2.56
CA GLN A 76 20.73 -14.00 -3.56
C GLN A 76 20.78 -15.55 -3.54
N SER A 77 20.56 -16.17 -2.38
CA SER A 77 20.48 -17.63 -2.24
C SER A 77 19.04 -18.16 -2.30
N HIS A 78 18.04 -17.28 -2.21
CA HIS A 78 16.61 -17.63 -2.14
C HIS A 78 15.76 -16.82 -3.13
N MET A 79 16.19 -16.75 -4.39
CA MET A 79 15.52 -15.91 -5.42
C MET A 79 14.04 -16.25 -5.61
N ALA A 80 13.65 -17.52 -5.43
CA ALA A 80 12.25 -17.95 -5.53
C ALA A 80 11.36 -17.30 -4.45
N GLU A 81 11.92 -16.93 -3.30
CA GLU A 81 11.18 -16.29 -2.21
C GLU A 81 10.78 -14.85 -2.53
N ILE A 82 11.43 -14.20 -3.49
CA ILE A 82 11.04 -12.84 -3.92
C ILE A 82 9.60 -12.83 -4.43
N LEU A 83 9.18 -13.88 -5.14
CA LEU A 83 7.83 -14.02 -5.71
C LEU A 83 6.76 -14.44 -4.67
N ARG A 84 7.19 -14.86 -3.48
CA ARG A 84 6.28 -15.30 -2.40
C ARG A 84 5.70 -14.08 -1.67
N LEU A 85 4.74 -13.43 -2.30
CA LEU A 85 4.08 -12.21 -1.80
C LEU A 85 3.33 -12.43 -0.48
N TRP A 86 2.92 -13.68 -0.20
CA TRP A 86 2.13 -14.07 0.98
C TRP A 86 2.96 -14.23 2.26
N ASP A 87 4.29 -14.36 2.18
CA ASP A 87 5.14 -14.46 3.37
C ASP A 87 5.30 -13.11 4.10
N GLY A 88 4.73 -12.03 3.56
CA GLY A 88 4.94 -10.67 4.04
C GLY A 88 6.33 -10.15 3.67
N GLY A 89 6.69 -8.95 4.15
CA GLY A 89 7.96 -8.30 3.82
C GLY A 89 7.87 -7.37 2.61
N TYR A 90 7.58 -6.10 2.89
CA TYR A 90 7.44 -5.03 1.92
C TYR A 90 8.13 -3.77 2.43
N ALA A 91 8.84 -3.08 1.55
CA ALA A 91 9.45 -1.80 1.88
C ALA A 91 8.54 -0.67 1.38
N TRP A 92 8.08 0.18 2.30
CA TRP A 92 7.22 1.32 1.96
C TRP A 92 7.82 2.29 0.91
N PRO A 93 9.14 2.56 0.87
CA PRO A 93 9.69 3.47 -0.15
C PRO A 93 9.58 2.86 -1.56
N GLY A 94 9.78 1.55 -1.67
CA GLY A 94 9.61 0.82 -2.92
C GLY A 94 8.15 0.76 -3.35
N ALA A 95 7.21 0.68 -2.42
CA ALA A 95 5.80 0.73 -2.72
C ALA A 95 5.37 2.10 -3.26
N LEU A 96 5.89 3.19 -2.68
CA LEU A 96 5.62 4.54 -3.17
C LEU A 96 6.16 4.76 -4.59
N LEU A 97 7.43 4.40 -4.82
CA LEU A 97 8.05 4.51 -6.14
C LEU A 97 7.38 3.59 -7.16
N GLY A 98 7.08 2.35 -6.78
CA GLY A 98 6.39 1.37 -7.60
C GLY A 98 4.97 1.80 -7.97
N GLY A 99 4.25 2.45 -7.06
CA GLY A 99 2.92 2.97 -7.34
C GLY A 99 2.94 4.13 -8.32
N ALA A 100 3.91 5.05 -8.17
CA ALA A 100 4.11 6.14 -9.11
C ALA A 100 4.47 5.61 -10.51
N THR A 101 5.41 4.67 -10.61
CA THR A 101 5.76 4.07 -11.90
C THR A 101 4.61 3.25 -12.50
N GLY A 102 3.86 2.51 -11.69
CA GLY A 102 2.66 1.80 -12.13
C GLY A 102 1.63 2.73 -12.77
N LEU A 103 1.34 3.87 -12.14
CA LEU A 103 0.47 4.89 -12.72
C LEU A 103 1.03 5.45 -14.04
N LEU A 104 2.34 5.76 -14.08
CA LEU A 104 3.00 6.29 -15.27
C LEU A 104 2.93 5.31 -16.45
N THR A 105 3.09 4.01 -16.22
CA THR A 105 2.98 2.99 -17.28
C THR A 105 1.58 2.92 -17.88
N TYR A 106 0.54 3.29 -17.13
CA TYR A 106 -0.82 3.39 -17.62
C TYR A 106 -1.09 4.73 -18.33
N ALA A 107 -0.67 5.84 -17.70
CA ALA A 107 -1.02 7.19 -18.14
C ALA A 107 -0.28 7.62 -19.41
N ILE A 108 1.02 7.28 -19.53
CA ILE A 108 1.86 7.73 -20.66
C ILE A 108 1.36 7.17 -22.01
N PRO A 109 1.13 5.85 -22.19
CA PRO A 109 0.67 5.31 -23.47
C PRO A 109 -0.73 5.81 -23.86
N LYS A 110 -1.59 6.06 -22.86
CA LYS A 110 -2.96 6.53 -23.06
C LYS A 110 -3.08 8.05 -23.21
N ARG A 111 -1.95 8.78 -23.22
CA ARG A 111 -1.88 10.26 -23.28
C ARG A 111 -2.75 10.93 -22.20
N GLU A 112 -2.81 10.31 -21.03
CA GLU A 112 -3.47 10.87 -19.87
C GLU A 112 -2.55 11.88 -19.17
N PRO A 113 -3.10 12.90 -18.48
CA PRO A 113 -2.35 13.90 -17.74
C PRO A 113 -1.79 13.24 -16.48
N ALA A 114 -0.64 12.58 -16.62
CA ALA A 114 0.01 11.82 -15.56
C ALA A 114 0.25 12.65 -14.29
N LEU A 115 0.65 13.92 -14.45
CA LEU A 115 0.85 14.86 -13.33
C LEU A 115 -0.44 15.11 -12.54
N LEU A 116 -1.56 15.33 -13.24
CA LEU A 116 -2.86 15.49 -12.60
C LEU A 116 -3.30 14.21 -11.89
N MET A 117 -3.08 13.05 -12.52
CA MET A 117 -3.40 11.76 -11.90
C MET A 117 -2.55 11.48 -10.67
N LEU A 118 -1.26 11.85 -10.68
CA LEU A 118 -0.38 11.76 -9.51
C LEU A 118 -0.83 12.70 -8.38
N ASP A 119 -1.20 13.93 -8.70
CA ASP A 119 -1.68 14.91 -7.73
C ASP A 119 -2.98 14.44 -7.06
N GLU A 120 -3.90 13.91 -7.87
CA GLU A 120 -5.14 13.32 -7.40
C GLU A 120 -4.94 12.05 -6.56
N LEU A 121 -3.87 11.29 -6.83
CA LEU A 121 -3.49 10.13 -6.04
C LEU A 121 -2.75 10.49 -4.74
N ALA A 122 -2.17 11.69 -4.64
CA ALA A 122 -1.39 12.11 -3.48
C ALA A 122 -2.22 12.14 -2.20
N LEU A 123 -3.45 12.66 -2.26
CA LEU A 123 -4.34 12.73 -1.10
C LEU A 123 -4.78 11.32 -0.62
N PRO A 124 -5.26 10.41 -1.48
CA PRO A 124 -5.47 9.02 -1.13
C PRO A 124 -4.24 8.31 -0.57
N ALA A 125 -3.06 8.53 -1.17
CA ALA A 125 -1.80 7.94 -0.71
C ALA A 125 -1.44 8.42 0.70
N LEU A 126 -1.64 9.70 1.00
CA LEU A 126 -1.43 10.27 2.33
C LEU A 126 -2.42 9.68 3.35
N ALA A 127 -3.70 9.54 2.96
CA ALA A 127 -4.71 8.90 3.81
C ALA A 127 -4.35 7.44 4.11
N LEU A 128 -3.89 6.69 3.11
CA LEU A 128 -3.41 5.32 3.28
C LEU A 128 -2.20 5.25 4.22
N ALA A 129 -1.25 6.17 4.08
CA ALA A 129 -0.09 6.26 4.98
C ALA A 129 -0.53 6.56 6.42
N ALA A 130 -1.46 7.49 6.62
CA ALA A 130 -2.02 7.81 7.93
C ALA A 130 -2.75 6.61 8.56
N LEU A 131 -3.53 5.87 7.78
CA LEU A 131 -4.20 4.64 8.23
C LEU A 131 -3.20 3.52 8.55
N GLY A 132 -2.15 3.38 7.75
CA GLY A 132 -1.06 2.43 8.02
C GLY A 132 -0.33 2.73 9.34
N TRP A 133 -0.06 4.01 9.61
CA TRP A 133 0.50 4.45 10.90
C TRP A 133 -0.49 4.27 12.05
N GLY A 134 -1.78 4.55 11.83
CA GLY A 134 -2.84 4.26 12.80
C GLY A 134 -2.93 2.77 13.14
N GLY A 135 -2.78 1.90 12.14
CA GLY A 135 -2.71 0.45 12.34
C GLY A 135 -1.45 0.01 13.07
N CYS A 136 -0.31 0.62 12.76
CA CYS A 136 0.96 0.40 13.47
C CYS A 136 0.87 0.82 14.96
N ALA A 137 0.18 1.93 15.23
CA ALA A 137 -0.12 2.39 16.58
C ALA A 137 -1.09 1.45 17.32
N ALA A 138 -2.15 0.98 16.64
CA ALA A 138 -3.10 0.02 17.19
C ALA A 138 -2.44 -1.34 17.50
N ALA A 139 -1.46 -1.75 16.69
CA ALA A 139 -0.66 -2.95 16.91
C ALA A 139 0.42 -2.78 18.01
N GLY A 140 0.60 -1.57 18.55
CA GLY A 140 1.61 -1.28 19.57
C GLY A 140 3.03 -1.11 19.03
N CYS A 141 3.24 -1.24 17.72
CA CYS A 141 4.56 -1.13 17.09
C CYS A 141 5.07 0.31 17.01
N ALA A 142 4.17 1.30 16.93
CA ALA A 142 4.53 2.72 16.87
C ALA A 142 4.85 3.35 18.24
N ALA A 143 4.71 2.60 19.35
CA ALA A 143 4.83 3.13 20.71
C ALA A 143 6.27 3.27 21.23
N GLY A 144 7.28 2.86 20.45
CA GLY A 144 8.69 2.94 20.87
C GLY A 144 9.05 2.06 22.06
N ALA A 145 8.26 1.02 22.34
CA ALA A 145 8.56 0.07 23.40
C ALA A 145 9.90 -0.63 23.10
N ALA A 146 10.81 -0.61 24.09
CA ALA A 146 12.11 -1.23 23.97
C ALA A 146 11.95 -2.73 23.65
N VAL A 147 12.59 -3.18 22.57
CA VAL A 147 12.75 -4.60 22.30
C VAL A 147 13.63 -5.17 23.42
N PRO A 148 13.15 -6.10 24.26
CA PRO A 148 14.01 -6.71 25.27
C PRO A 148 15.20 -7.36 24.56
N PRO A 149 16.44 -7.14 25.04
CA PRO A 149 17.59 -7.81 24.47
C PRO A 149 17.39 -9.33 24.62
N GLY A 150 17.36 -10.02 23.48
CA GLY A 150 17.46 -11.48 23.42
C GLY A 150 18.91 -11.92 23.58
#